data_AF-A0A317ZG23-F1
#
_entry.id   AF-A0A317ZG23-F1
#
_cell.length_a   1.000
_cell.length_b   1.000
_cell.length_c   1.000
_cell.angle_alpha   90.00
_cell.angle_beta   90.00
_cell.angle_gamma   90.00
#
_symmetry.space_group_name_H-M   'P 1'
#
loop_
_entity.id
_entity.type
_entity.pdbx_description
1 polymer ?
#
loop_
_entity_poly.entity_id
_entity_poly.type
_entity_poly.pdbx_seq_one_letter_code
_entity_poly.pdbx_strand_id
1 'polypeptide(L)'
;MSEAPQIENVHYDSSVPVMDREQIDMLLMAEDGDESTALARELFHLYESESREKLAALDQICRDRDGDALRRVVHFIAGSAGNLGLMRLSAFYRGIEHAVDDGELEDYEACARLIPREFELSCREFSQSLGLDK
;
A
#
# COMPACT_ATOMS: atom_id res chain seq x y z
N MET A 1 12.34 0.52 -12.14
CA MET A 1 11.63 1.36 -11.16
C MET A 1 10.35 1.81 -11.83
N SER A 2 9.18 1.41 -11.34
CA SER A 2 7.91 1.94 -11.87
C SER A 2 7.83 3.43 -11.56
N GLU A 3 7.34 4.22 -12.52
CA GLU A 3 6.99 5.62 -12.30
C GLU A 3 5.95 5.72 -11.18
N ALA A 4 6.07 6.77 -10.36
CA ALA A 4 5.19 7.00 -9.23
C ALA A 4 3.77 7.30 -9.76
N PRO A 5 2.71 6.71 -9.16
CA PRO A 5 1.33 6.91 -9.60
C PRO A 5 0.93 8.39 -9.51
N GLN A 6 0.20 8.90 -10.49
CA GLN A 6 -0.34 10.26 -10.44
C GLN A 6 -1.86 10.23 -10.61
N ILE A 7 -2.55 10.88 -9.67
CA ILE A 7 -3.99 11.14 -9.69
C ILE A 7 -4.14 12.66 -9.54
N GLU A 8 -5.07 13.25 -10.28
CA GLU A 8 -5.35 14.70 -10.21
C GLU A 8 -5.70 15.10 -8.76
N ASN A 9 -5.12 16.22 -8.30
CA ASN A 9 -5.24 16.75 -6.92
C ASN A 9 -4.81 15.81 -5.79
N VAL A 10 -4.15 14.69 -6.10
CA VAL A 10 -3.55 13.80 -5.09
C VAL A 10 -2.07 14.11 -4.97
N HIS A 11 -1.70 14.72 -3.84
CA HIS A 11 -0.32 15.09 -3.53
C HIS A 11 0.25 14.18 -2.45
N TYR A 12 1.42 13.60 -2.72
CA TYR A 12 2.18 12.82 -1.75
C TYR A 12 3.68 12.97 -2.03
N ASP A 13 4.49 12.71 -1.00
CA ASP A 13 5.94 12.77 -1.14
C ASP A 13 6.44 11.57 -1.95
N SER A 14 6.82 11.81 -3.21
CA SER A 14 7.39 10.81 -4.11
C SER A 14 8.90 10.63 -3.95
N SER A 15 9.54 11.45 -3.10
CA SER A 15 10.97 11.33 -2.77
C SER A 15 11.24 10.28 -1.70
N VAL A 16 10.21 9.83 -0.99
CA VAL A 16 10.32 8.72 -0.02
C VAL A 16 10.81 7.45 -0.73
N PRO A 17 11.61 6.62 -0.04
CA PRO A 17 12.06 5.36 -0.61
C PRO A 17 10.86 4.46 -0.93
N VAL A 18 11.02 3.58 -1.91
CA VAL A 18 10.01 2.57 -2.23
C VAL A 18 9.76 1.66 -1.04
N MET A 19 10.86 1.22 -0.43
CA MET A 19 10.90 0.37 0.75
C MET A 19 11.88 0.92 1.77
N ASP A 20 11.49 0.94 3.04
CA ASP A 20 12.36 1.20 4.18
C ASP A 20 13.07 -0.10 4.58
N ARG A 21 14.34 -0.21 4.18
CA ARG A 21 15.16 -1.39 4.48
C ARG A 21 15.44 -1.54 5.95
N GLU A 22 15.61 -0.45 6.70
CA GLU A 22 15.86 -0.56 8.14
C GLU A 22 14.63 -1.15 8.84
N GLN A 23 13.43 -0.75 8.43
CA GLN A 23 12.20 -1.31 8.98
C GLN A 23 12.01 -2.79 8.62
N ILE A 24 12.31 -3.18 7.38
CA ILE A 24 12.29 -4.58 6.94
C ILE A 24 13.34 -5.39 7.70
N ASP A 25 14.56 -4.86 7.86
CA ASP A 25 15.63 -5.50 8.60
C ASP A 25 15.24 -5.68 10.08
N MET A 26 14.56 -4.71 10.70
CA MET A 26 14.04 -4.86 12.06
C MET A 26 13.01 -6.01 12.17
N LEU A 27 12.12 -6.17 11.17
CA LEU A 27 11.20 -7.31 11.13
C LEU A 27 11.93 -8.65 10.97
N LEU A 28 13.05 -8.66 10.23
CA LEU A 28 13.91 -9.82 10.00
C LEU A 28 14.97 -10.07 11.09
N MET A 29 15.10 -9.17 12.06
CA MET A 29 16.01 -9.30 13.20
C MET A 29 15.29 -9.71 14.48
N ALA A 30 13.96 -9.88 14.41
CA ALA A 30 13.14 -10.25 15.56
C ALA A 30 13.47 -11.67 16.07
N GLU A 31 14.02 -12.54 15.23
CA GLU A 31 14.39 -13.93 15.58
C GLU A 31 15.74 -14.36 14.95
N ASP A 32 16.47 -15.29 15.58
CA ASP A 32 17.75 -15.78 15.05
C ASP A 32 17.51 -16.84 13.93
N GLY A 33 17.93 -16.55 12.69
CA GLY A 33 18.00 -17.54 11.60
C GLY A 33 16.77 -17.62 10.67
N ASP A 34 16.48 -18.82 10.13
CA ASP A 34 15.40 -19.07 9.14
C ASP A 34 13.99 -18.66 9.65
N GLU A 35 13.79 -18.58 10.96
CA GLU A 35 12.52 -18.19 11.61
C GLU A 35 12.16 -16.71 11.37
N SER A 36 13.15 -15.82 11.26
CA SER A 36 12.89 -14.40 10.96
C SER A 36 12.28 -14.16 9.57
N THR A 37 12.65 -14.98 8.59
CA THR A 37 12.03 -14.92 7.27
C THR A 37 10.60 -15.46 7.31
N ALA A 38 10.30 -16.38 8.24
CA ALA A 38 8.96 -16.93 8.43
C ALA A 38 8.00 -15.89 9.03
N LEU A 39 8.43 -15.13 10.05
CA LEU A 39 7.62 -14.05 10.63
C LEU A 39 7.33 -12.95 9.60
N ALA A 40 8.34 -12.47 8.89
CA ALA A 40 8.15 -11.45 7.84
C ALA A 40 7.20 -11.94 6.73
N ARG A 41 7.28 -13.23 6.36
CA ARG A 41 6.37 -13.87 5.41
C ARG A 41 4.93 -13.93 5.95
N GLU A 42 4.74 -14.30 7.22
CA GLU A 42 3.42 -14.36 7.84
C GLU A 42 2.76 -12.97 7.91
N LEU A 43 3.50 -11.96 8.37
CA LEU A 43 3.02 -10.58 8.41
C LEU A 43 2.65 -10.06 7.02
N PHE A 44 3.48 -10.39 6.01
CA PHE A 44 3.18 -10.04 4.63
C PHE A 44 1.94 -10.74 4.09
N HIS A 45 1.77 -12.04 4.35
CA HIS A 45 0.57 -12.77 3.94
C HIS A 45 -0.70 -12.24 4.62
N LEU A 46 -0.62 -11.86 5.90
CA LEU A 46 -1.73 -11.25 6.62
C LEU A 46 -2.09 -9.90 5.98
N TYR A 47 -1.10 -9.02 5.77
CA TYR A 47 -1.28 -7.75 5.07
C TYR A 47 -1.91 -7.93 3.68
N GLU A 48 -1.38 -8.87 2.90
CA GLU A 48 -1.85 -9.12 1.54
C GLU A 48 -3.29 -9.59 1.55
N SER A 49 -3.63 -10.56 2.39
CA SER A 49 -4.98 -11.12 2.51
C SER A 49 -5.99 -10.06 2.94
N GLU A 50 -5.71 -9.33 4.02
CA GLU A 50 -6.61 -8.29 4.53
C GLU A 50 -6.79 -7.14 3.54
N SER A 51 -5.70 -6.71 2.89
CA SER A 51 -5.75 -5.64 1.90
C SER A 51 -6.56 -6.05 0.67
N ARG A 52 -6.38 -7.28 0.16
CA ARG A 52 -7.16 -7.83 -0.97
C ARG A 52 -8.66 -7.87 -0.66
N GLU A 53 -9.03 -8.26 0.55
CA GLU A 53 -10.44 -8.28 0.97
C GLU A 53 -11.05 -6.86 0.93
N LYS A 54 -10.32 -5.84 1.41
CA LYS A 54 -10.80 -4.45 1.35
C LYS A 54 -10.85 -3.90 -0.07
N LEU A 55 -9.86 -4.24 -0.90
CA LEU A 55 -9.79 -3.81 -2.30
C LEU A 55 -10.87 -4.45 -3.18
N ALA A 56 -11.45 -5.58 -2.79
CA ALA A 56 -12.51 -6.23 -3.55
C ALA A 56 -13.76 -5.35 -3.78
N ALA A 57 -14.02 -4.41 -2.88
CA ALA A 57 -15.14 -3.46 -2.98
C ALA A 57 -14.75 -2.13 -3.66
N LEU A 58 -13.47 -1.90 -3.95
CA LEU A 58 -12.96 -0.60 -4.42
C LEU A 58 -13.64 -0.12 -5.69
N ASP A 59 -13.82 -1.04 -6.65
CA ASP A 59 -14.44 -0.76 -7.93
C ASP A 59 -15.86 -0.17 -7.77
N GLN A 60 -16.62 -0.69 -6.80
CA GLN A 60 -17.95 -0.19 -6.50
C GLN A 60 -17.90 1.14 -5.74
N ILE A 61 -17.02 1.25 -4.74
CA ILE A 61 -16.79 2.48 -3.97
C ILE A 61 -16.48 3.66 -4.90
N CYS A 62 -15.58 3.46 -5.88
CA CYS A 62 -15.21 4.49 -6.84
C CYS A 62 -16.34 4.84 -7.82
N ARG A 63 -17.15 3.86 -8.26
CA ARG A 63 -18.33 4.12 -9.11
C ARG A 63 -19.38 4.96 -8.37
N ASP A 64 -19.58 4.66 -7.09
CA ASP A 64 -20.53 5.38 -6.24
C ASP A 64 -19.98 6.73 -5.75
N ARG A 65 -18.70 7.03 -6.03
CA ARG A 65 -17.96 8.19 -5.51
C ARG A 65 -18.08 8.32 -3.98
N ASP A 66 -18.06 7.17 -3.30
CA ASP A 66 -18.14 7.10 -1.84
C ASP A 66 -16.77 7.43 -1.23
N GLY A 67 -16.49 8.72 -1.07
CA GLY A 67 -15.25 9.23 -0.49
C GLY A 67 -14.99 8.65 0.91
N ASP A 68 -16.01 8.55 1.76
CA ASP A 68 -15.88 8.02 3.12
C ASP A 68 -15.45 6.54 3.11
N ALA A 69 -16.02 5.72 2.22
CA ALA A 69 -15.60 4.34 2.05
C ALA A 69 -14.19 4.23 1.47
N LEU A 70 -13.86 5.06 0.48
CA LEU A 70 -12.53 5.10 -0.12
C LEU A 70 -11.48 5.45 0.93
N ARG A 71 -11.71 6.52 1.71
CA ARG A 71 -10.87 6.97 2.83
C ARG A 71 -10.56 5.83 3.79
N ARG A 72 -11.59 5.07 4.22
CA ARG A 72 -11.40 3.92 5.13
C ARG A 72 -10.52 2.83 4.54
N VAL A 73 -10.69 2.53 3.25
CA VAL A 73 -9.87 1.52 2.55
C VAL A 73 -8.42 1.98 2.47
N VAL A 74 -8.16 3.20 1.97
CA VAL A 74 -6.80 3.70 1.79
C VAL A 74 -6.09 3.94 3.13
N HIS A 75 -6.78 4.42 4.15
CA HIS A 75 -6.24 4.62 5.50
C HIS A 75 -5.74 3.30 6.11
N PHE A 76 -6.56 2.25 6.02
CA PHE A 76 -6.19 0.92 6.51
C PHE A 76 -4.93 0.40 5.81
N ILE A 77 -4.94 0.41 4.47
CA ILE A 77 -3.81 -0.13 3.70
C ILE A 77 -2.56 0.73 3.90
N ALA A 78 -2.69 2.06 4.02
CA ALA A 78 -1.57 2.96 4.28
C ALA A 78 -0.86 2.65 5.61
N GLY A 79 -1.64 2.41 6.67
CA GLY A 79 -1.12 2.03 7.98
C GLY A 79 -0.37 0.71 7.93
N SER A 80 -0.99 -0.32 7.36
CA SER A 80 -0.38 -1.65 7.27
C SER A 80 0.83 -1.68 6.35
N ALA A 81 0.79 -0.99 5.21
CA ALA A 81 1.93 -0.81 4.31
C ALA A 81 3.11 -0.12 5.01
N GLY A 82 2.81 0.93 5.80
CA GLY A 82 3.80 1.64 6.59
C GLY A 82 4.50 0.76 7.63
N ASN A 83 3.79 -0.19 8.24
CA ASN A 83 4.35 -1.13 9.22
C ASN A 83 5.20 -2.26 8.60
N LEU A 84 5.12 -2.45 7.28
CA LEU A 84 5.92 -3.41 6.53
C LEU A 84 7.11 -2.75 5.80
N GLY A 85 7.31 -1.45 5.99
CA GLY A 85 8.34 -0.72 5.27
C GLY A 85 7.95 -0.32 3.84
N LEU A 86 6.71 -0.51 3.37
CA LEU A 86 6.24 -0.12 2.03
C LEU A 86 5.95 1.40 1.95
N MET A 87 6.99 2.20 2.13
CA MET A 87 6.89 3.64 2.36
C MET A 87 6.20 4.41 1.23
N ARG A 88 6.58 4.16 -0.03
CA ARG A 88 5.99 4.87 -1.17
C ARG A 88 4.51 4.53 -1.38
N LEU A 89 4.12 3.27 -1.14
CA LEU A 89 2.72 2.85 -1.20
C LEU A 89 1.92 3.51 -0.08
N SER A 90 2.46 3.54 1.14
CA SER A 90 1.85 4.22 2.27
C SER A 90 1.67 5.72 2.00
N ALA A 91 2.69 6.39 1.44
CA ALA A 91 2.62 7.80 1.07
C ALA A 91 1.55 8.07 0.00
N PHE A 92 1.49 7.24 -1.05
CA PHE A 92 0.47 7.34 -2.09
C PHE A 92 -0.95 7.24 -1.52
N TYR A 93 -1.22 6.25 -0.67
CA TYR A 93 -2.54 6.10 -0.05
C TYR A 93 -2.90 7.23 0.90
N ARG A 94 -1.94 7.77 1.64
CA ARG A 94 -2.15 8.97 2.46
C ARG A 94 -2.45 10.20 1.62
N GLY A 95 -1.83 10.34 0.44
CA GLY A 95 -2.18 11.39 -0.50
C GLY A 95 -3.64 11.33 -0.93
N ILE A 96 -4.16 10.12 -1.18
CA ILE A 96 -5.59 9.92 -1.50
C ILE A 96 -6.47 10.22 -0.28
N GLU A 97 -6.06 9.77 0.91
CA GLU A 97 -6.77 10.07 2.16
C GLU A 97 -6.94 11.59 2.36
N HIS A 98 -5.85 12.35 2.22
CA HIS A 98 -5.88 13.81 2.34
C HIS A 98 -6.76 14.45 1.26
N ALA A 99 -6.64 14.03 -0.01
CA ALA A 99 -7.49 14.58 -1.07
C ALA A 99 -8.99 14.32 -0.83
N VAL A 100 -9.35 13.19 -0.21
CA VAL A 100 -10.72 12.93 0.22
C VAL A 100 -11.13 13.84 1.38
N ASP A 101 -10.29 13.94 2.42
CA ASP A 101 -10.56 14.74 3.61
C ASP A 101 -10.74 16.24 3.29
N ASP A 102 -9.94 16.75 2.35
CA ASP A 102 -9.98 18.14 1.89
C ASP A 102 -11.09 18.39 0.85
N GLY A 103 -11.75 17.33 0.37
CA GLY A 103 -12.81 17.41 -0.65
C GLY A 103 -12.30 17.74 -2.06
N GLU A 104 -11.01 17.51 -2.31
CA GLU A 104 -10.32 17.81 -3.58
C GLU A 104 -10.23 16.60 -4.53
N LEU A 105 -10.61 15.41 -4.06
CA LEU A 105 -10.60 14.21 -4.89
C LEU A 105 -11.73 14.21 -5.93
N GLU A 106 -11.35 14.36 -7.20
CA GLU A 106 -12.29 14.37 -8.33
C GLU A 106 -12.21 13.11 -9.21
N ASP A 107 -11.02 12.53 -9.37
CA ASP A 107 -10.76 11.42 -10.31
C ASP A 107 -10.86 10.03 -9.63
N TYR A 108 -12.09 9.64 -9.29
CA TYR A 108 -12.40 8.31 -8.75
C TYR A 108 -12.10 7.18 -9.73
N GLU A 109 -12.09 7.45 -11.04
CA GLU A 109 -11.76 6.45 -12.06
C GLU A 109 -10.25 6.12 -12.02
N ALA A 110 -9.40 7.13 -11.87
CA ALA A 110 -7.97 6.90 -11.64
C ALA A 110 -7.72 6.18 -10.32
N CYS A 111 -8.46 6.48 -9.24
CA CYS A 111 -8.39 5.72 -8.00
C CYS A 111 -8.66 4.23 -8.23
N ALA A 112 -9.78 3.88 -8.89
CA ALA A 112 -10.14 2.48 -9.17
C ALA A 112 -9.06 1.73 -9.98
N ARG A 113 -8.37 2.43 -10.88
CA ARG A 113 -7.31 1.85 -11.72
C ARG A 113 -5.95 1.76 -11.01
N LEU A 114 -5.55 2.81 -10.30
CA LEU A 114 -4.18 2.95 -9.79
C LEU A 114 -4.00 2.31 -8.42
N ILE A 115 -4.96 2.41 -7.51
CA ILE A 115 -4.89 1.77 -6.19
C ILE A 115 -4.54 0.27 -6.27
N PRO A 116 -5.30 -0.58 -7.00
CA PRO A 116 -5.01 -2.01 -7.06
C PRO A 116 -3.69 -2.28 -7.82
N ARG A 117 -3.37 -1.49 -8.86
CA ARG A 117 -2.11 -1.61 -9.58
C ARG A 117 -0.91 -1.41 -8.66
N GLU A 118 -0.91 -0.34 -7.87
CA GLU A 118 0.21 0.00 -6.99
C GLU A 118 0.33 -0.97 -5.82
N PHE A 119 -0.79 -1.49 -5.33
CA PHE A 119 -0.81 -2.60 -4.38
C PHE A 119 -0.08 -3.83 -4.94
N GLU A 120 -0.47 -4.32 -6.13
CA GLU A 120 0.15 -5.51 -6.74
C GLU A 120 1.63 -5.32 -7.06
N LEU A 121 2.02 -4.12 -7.50
CA LEU A 121 3.42 -3.79 -7.76
C LEU A 121 4.24 -3.84 -6.46
N SER A 122 3.73 -3.24 -5.39
CA SER A 122 4.41 -3.20 -4.09
C SER A 122 4.51 -4.60 -3.47
N CYS A 123 3.45 -5.41 -3.55
CA CYS A 123 3.47 -6.80 -3.07
C CYS A 123 4.54 -7.63 -3.79
N ARG A 124 4.67 -7.45 -5.11
CA ARG A 124 5.71 -8.11 -5.91
C ARG A 124 7.12 -7.66 -5.54
N GLU A 125 7.33 -6.35 -5.42
CA GLU A 125 8.64 -5.79 -5.05
C GLU A 125 9.06 -6.25 -3.64
N PHE A 126 8.12 -6.32 -2.70
CA PHE A 126 8.36 -6.85 -1.35
C PHE A 126 8.73 -8.33 -1.37
N SER A 127 7.94 -9.15 -2.09
CA SER A 127 8.19 -10.59 -2.22
C SER A 127 9.57 -10.88 -2.81
N GLN A 128 9.97 -10.10 -3.82
CA GLN A 128 11.31 -10.14 -4.41
C GLN A 128 12.41 -9.76 -3.43
N SER A 129 12.19 -8.71 -2.63
CA SER A 129 13.18 -8.24 -1.65
C SER A 129 13.47 -9.27 -0.55
N LEU A 130 12.46 -10.06 -0.18
CA LEU A 130 12.56 -11.14 0.80
C LEU A 130 12.95 -12.50 0.20
N GLY A 131 13.15 -12.59 -1.12
CA GLY A 131 13.43 -13.86 -1.79
C GLY A 131 12.28 -14.88 -1.71
N LEU A 132 11.04 -14.41 -1.63
CA LEU A 132 9.83 -15.24 -1.56
C LEU A 132 9.35 -15.72 -2.94
N ASP A 133 9.96 -15.23 -4.03
CA ASP A 133 9.76 -15.71 -5.41
C ASP A 133 10.27 -17.17 -5.52
N LYS A 134 9.40 -18.15 -5.21
CA LYS A 134 9.59 -19.57 -5.52
C LYS A 134 8.39 -20.12 -6.26
#